data_AF-A0A4Y2A5C7-F1
#
_entry.id   AF-A0A4Y2A5C7-F1
#
_cell.length_a   1.000
_cell.length_b   1.000
_cell.length_c   1.000
_cell.angle_alpha   90.00
_cell.angle_beta   90.00
_cell.angle_gamma   90.00
#
_symmetry.space_group_name_H-M   'P 1'
#
loop_
_entity.id
_entity.type
_entity.pdbx_description
1 polymer ?
#
loop_
_entity_poly.entity_id
_entity_poly.type
_entity_poly.pdbx_seq_one_letter_code
_entity_poly.pdbx_strand_id
1 'polypeptide(L)'
;MLTGHAYARAVRAHTLLHLTLATIISKELIIDDDLDANLQNTIEDVKNNTISYNDIKNCDEKTEALLYQCNKKLKQCEERGSTGKLWIQYFHMVSIAKEFIRAERMGDWQAHLNCVKEMIPNFHAS
;
A
#
# COMPACT_ATOMS: atom_id res chain seq x y z
N MET A 1 -12.49 24.29 -1.60
CA MET A 1 -12.72 22.92 -2.13
C MET A 1 -11.70 22.66 -3.24
N LEU A 2 -10.89 21.60 -3.16
CA LEU A 2 -9.94 21.28 -4.24
C LEU A 2 -10.73 21.00 -5.53
N THR A 3 -10.38 21.68 -6.63
CA THR A 3 -10.98 21.40 -7.94
C THR A 3 -10.52 20.02 -8.44
N GLY A 4 -11.25 19.40 -9.38
CA GLY A 4 -10.92 18.04 -9.87
C GLY A 4 -9.48 17.89 -10.36
N HIS A 5 -8.92 18.92 -11.01
CA HIS A 5 -7.53 18.90 -11.44
C HIS A 5 -6.52 19.01 -10.28
N ALA A 6 -6.79 19.89 -9.31
CA ALA A 6 -5.94 20.04 -8.12
C ALA A 6 -5.95 18.77 -7.25
N TYR A 7 -7.13 18.14 -7.11
CA TYR A 7 -7.29 16.86 -6.43
C TYR A 7 -6.48 15.75 -7.10
N ALA A 8 -6.62 15.58 -8.43
CA ALA A 8 -5.88 14.56 -9.17
C ALA A 8 -4.35 14.73 -9.03
N ARG A 9 -3.88 15.99 -9.05
CA ARG A 9 -2.45 16.30 -8.86
C ARG A 9 -1.98 15.93 -7.45
N ALA A 10 -2.79 16.21 -6.42
CA ALA A 10 -2.48 15.85 -5.03
C ALA A 10 -2.40 14.34 -4.85
N VAL A 11 -3.39 13.58 -5.32
CA VAL A 11 -3.39 12.10 -5.26
C VAL A 11 -2.15 11.53 -5.93
N ARG A 12 -1.77 12.05 -7.11
CA ARG A 12 -0.56 11.63 -7.81
C ARG A 12 0.70 11.90 -7.01
N ALA A 13 0.84 13.11 -6.44
CA ALA A 13 2.00 13.47 -5.65
C ALA A 13 2.17 12.57 -4.41
N HIS A 14 1.09 12.33 -3.67
CA HIS A 14 1.11 11.45 -2.50
C HIS A 14 1.42 10.00 -2.87
N THR A 15 0.88 9.52 -3.99
CA THR A 15 1.16 8.17 -4.52
C THR A 15 2.64 8.01 -4.91
N LEU A 16 3.24 9.02 -5.53
CA LEU A 16 4.67 9.01 -5.87
C LEU A 16 5.55 8.99 -4.62
N LEU A 17 5.22 9.81 -3.61
CA LEU A 17 5.96 9.82 -2.35
C LEU A 17 5.85 8.47 -1.63
N HIS A 18 4.65 7.89 -1.58
CA HIS A 18 4.44 6.55 -1.05
C HIS A 18 5.25 5.50 -1.82
N LEU A 19 5.31 5.58 -3.16
CA LEU A 19 6.14 4.68 -3.96
C LEU A 19 7.63 4.81 -3.60
N THR A 20 8.15 6.04 -3.49
CA THR A 20 9.56 6.24 -3.11
C THR A 20 9.89 5.65 -1.74
N LEU A 21 9.00 5.82 -0.75
CA LEU A 21 9.15 5.20 0.56
C LEU A 21 9.11 3.67 0.47
N ALA A 22 8.15 3.12 -0.27
CA ALA A 22 8.04 1.67 -0.49
C ALA A 22 9.31 1.10 -1.14
N THR A 23 9.89 1.79 -2.12
CA THR A 23 11.15 1.39 -2.75
C THR A 23 12.32 1.42 -1.78
N ILE A 24 12.41 2.43 -0.90
CA ILE A 24 13.46 2.48 0.14
C ILE A 24 13.31 1.31 1.10
N ILE A 25 12.09 1.05 1.60
CA ILE A 25 11.81 -0.07 2.51
C ILE A 25 12.08 -1.42 1.84
N SER A 26 11.68 -1.58 0.57
CA SER A 26 11.88 -2.80 -0.21
C SER A 26 13.36 -3.13 -0.40
N LYS A 27 14.24 -2.14 -0.54
CA LYS A 27 15.70 -2.37 -0.60
C LYS A 27 16.28 -2.91 0.71
N GLU A 28 15.60 -2.72 1.84
CA GLU A 28 15.99 -3.27 3.13
C GLU A 28 15.30 -4.62 3.45
N LEU A 29 14.43 -5.10 2.56
CA LEU A 29 13.76 -6.38 2.66
C LEU A 29 14.75 -7.49 2.26
N ILE A 30 14.80 -8.56 3.06
CA ILE A 30 15.56 -9.76 2.71
C ILE A 30 14.56 -10.74 2.11
N ILE A 31 14.43 -10.67 0.79
CA ILE A 31 13.58 -11.58 0.00
C ILE A 31 14.45 -12.77 -0.40
N ASP A 32 13.96 -14.00 -0.24
CA ASP A 32 14.65 -15.17 -0.77
C ASP A 32 14.48 -15.27 -2.30
N ASP A 33 15.36 -16.01 -2.96
CA ASP A 33 15.38 -16.10 -4.42
C ASP A 33 14.08 -16.69 -5.01
N ASP A 34 13.41 -17.63 -4.30
CA ASP A 34 12.13 -18.19 -4.75
C ASP A 34 11.02 -17.14 -4.62
N LEU A 35 10.98 -16.40 -3.52
CA LEU A 35 9.99 -15.34 -3.30
C LEU A 35 10.15 -14.19 -4.30
N ASP A 36 11.38 -13.80 -4.64
CA ASP A 36 11.64 -12.79 -5.69
C ASP A 36 11.19 -13.30 -7.07
N ALA A 37 11.55 -14.53 -7.45
CA ALA A 37 11.12 -15.12 -8.71
C ALA A 37 9.58 -15.19 -8.83
N ASN A 38 8.89 -15.57 -7.75
CA ASN A 38 7.43 -15.59 -7.69
C ASN A 38 6.82 -14.19 -7.86
N LEU A 39 7.42 -13.17 -7.23
CA LEU A 39 6.96 -11.79 -7.35
C LEU A 39 7.14 -11.28 -8.79
N GLN A 40 8.28 -11.56 -9.42
CA GLN A 40 8.55 -11.19 -10.82
C GLN A 40 7.54 -11.86 -11.76
N ASN A 41 7.27 -13.15 -11.58
CA ASN A 41 6.24 -13.86 -12.36
C ASN A 41 4.86 -13.23 -12.18
N THR A 42 4.46 -12.94 -10.94
CA THR A 42 3.18 -12.28 -10.65
C THR A 42 3.08 -10.89 -11.31
N ILE A 43 4.16 -10.10 -11.29
CA ILE A 43 4.21 -8.79 -11.95
C ILE A 43 4.07 -8.95 -13.46
N GLU A 44 4.73 -9.96 -14.04
CA GLU A 44 4.66 -10.25 -15.46
C GLU A 44 3.26 -10.70 -15.88
N ASP A 45 2.61 -11.53 -15.07
CA ASP A 45 1.22 -11.92 -15.28
C ASP A 45 0.26 -10.72 -15.24
N VAL A 46 0.48 -9.78 -14.31
CA VAL A 46 -0.30 -8.53 -14.25
C VAL A 46 -0.08 -7.69 -15.50
N LYS A 47 1.16 -7.55 -15.98
CA LYS A 47 1.45 -6.78 -17.21
C LYS A 47 0.80 -7.41 -18.44
N ASN A 48 0.80 -8.74 -18.51
CA ASN A 48 0.21 -9.50 -19.59
C ASN A 48 -1.31 -9.66 -19.47
N ASN A 49 -1.93 -9.13 -18.40
CA ASN A 49 -3.35 -9.27 -18.07
C ASN A 49 -3.80 -10.73 -17.98
N THR A 50 -2.91 -11.65 -17.58
CA THR A 50 -3.20 -13.08 -17.43
C THR A 50 -3.75 -13.44 -16.06
N ILE A 51 -3.61 -12.54 -15.09
CA ILE A 51 -4.12 -12.70 -13.72
C ILE A 51 -5.11 -11.57 -13.38
N SER A 52 -6.19 -11.90 -12.66
CA SER A 52 -7.15 -10.92 -12.19
C SER A 52 -6.79 -10.37 -10.80
N TYR A 53 -7.39 -9.25 -10.43
CA TYR A 53 -7.26 -8.70 -9.08
C TYR A 53 -7.69 -9.70 -7.99
N ASN A 54 -8.74 -10.49 -8.23
CA ASN A 54 -9.24 -11.45 -7.24
C ASN A 54 -8.25 -12.60 -7.03
N ASP A 55 -7.55 -13.02 -8.08
CA ASP A 55 -6.53 -14.08 -7.98
C ASP A 55 -5.36 -13.62 -7.11
N ILE A 56 -4.98 -12.33 -7.20
CA ILE A 56 -3.95 -11.72 -6.35
C ILE A 56 -4.45 -11.56 -4.91
N LYS A 57 -5.68 -11.06 -4.73
CA LYS A 57 -6.28 -10.81 -3.40
C LYS A 57 -6.43 -12.11 -2.60
N ASN A 58 -6.71 -13.22 -3.26
CA ASN A 58 -6.95 -14.52 -2.64
C ASN A 58 -5.73 -15.46 -2.66
N CYS A 59 -4.55 -14.96 -3.04
CA CYS A 59 -3.33 -15.77 -3.11
C CYS A 59 -2.74 -15.96 -1.70
N ASP A 60 -2.84 -17.18 -1.17
CA ASP A 60 -2.67 -17.45 0.27
C ASP A 60 -1.20 -17.40 0.72
N GLU A 61 -0.40 -18.46 0.51
CA GLU A 61 0.87 -18.57 1.27
C GLU A 61 1.96 -17.56 0.88
N LYS A 62 2.16 -17.32 -0.42
CA LYS A 62 3.31 -16.53 -0.90
C LYS A 62 3.11 -15.02 -0.71
N THR A 63 1.88 -14.54 -0.95
CA THR A 63 1.53 -13.14 -0.73
C THR A 63 1.52 -12.82 0.77
N GLU A 64 1.05 -13.75 1.60
CA GLU A 64 1.12 -13.61 3.07
C GLU A 64 2.56 -13.53 3.57
N ALA A 65 3.48 -14.34 3.04
CA ALA A 65 4.89 -14.28 3.41
C ALA A 65 5.51 -12.90 3.10
N LEU A 66 5.25 -12.36 1.90
CA LEU A 66 5.69 -11.02 1.49
C LEU A 66 5.08 -9.92 2.38
N LEU A 67 3.78 -10.00 2.66
CA LEU A 67 3.07 -9.06 3.53
C LEU A 67 3.66 -9.08 4.95
N TYR A 68 3.92 -10.28 5.49
CA TYR A 68 4.54 -10.43 6.80
C TYR A 68 5.91 -9.77 6.86
N GLN A 69 6.79 -10.02 5.88
CA GLN A 69 8.11 -9.39 5.85
C GLN A 69 8.03 -7.86 5.70
N CYS A 70 7.15 -7.37 4.83
CA CYS A 70 6.92 -5.93 4.66
C CYS A 70 6.45 -5.29 5.97
N ASN A 71 5.43 -5.85 6.63
CA ASN A 71 4.91 -5.33 7.89
C ASN A 71 5.96 -5.36 9.00
N LYS A 72 6.77 -6.42 9.08
CA LYS A 72 7.90 -6.50 10.00
C LYS A 72 8.89 -5.37 9.77
N LYS A 73 9.22 -5.06 8.51
CA LYS A 73 10.13 -3.96 8.16
C LYS A 73 9.54 -2.59 8.45
N LEU A 74 8.26 -2.36 8.15
CA LEU A 74 7.57 -1.12 8.50
C LEU A 74 7.65 -0.83 10.01
N LYS A 75 7.42 -1.85 10.85
CA LYS A 75 7.55 -1.74 12.31
C LYS A 75 8.98 -1.42 12.75
N GLN A 76 9.98 -2.06 12.14
CA GLN A 76 11.39 -1.74 12.41
C GLN A 76 11.73 -0.29 12.05
N CYS A 77 11.20 0.23 10.95
CA CYS A 77 11.36 1.63 10.55
C CYS A 77 10.68 2.59 11.52
N GLU A 78 9.50 2.22 12.03
CA GLU A 78 8.76 2.98 13.04
C GLU A 78 9.55 3.13 14.34
N GLU A 79 10.24 2.07 14.76
CA GLU A 79 11.04 2.03 15.98
C GLU A 79 12.34 2.86 15.91
N ARG A 80 12.75 3.36 14.73
CA ARG A 80 13.96 4.20 14.55
C ARG A 80 13.88 5.59 15.19
N GLY A 81 12.71 6.00 15.68
CA GLY A 81 12.51 7.27 16.37
C GLY A 81 11.29 8.04 15.87
N SER A 82 11.13 9.28 16.33
CA SER A 82 9.98 10.13 16.02
C SER A 82 9.79 10.36 14.51
N THR A 83 10.88 10.54 13.77
CA THR A 83 10.84 10.70 12.31
C THR A 83 10.40 9.42 11.61
N GLY A 84 10.84 8.25 12.08
CA GLY A 84 10.39 6.95 11.57
C GLY A 84 8.88 6.78 11.75
N LYS A 85 8.38 7.05 12.97
CA LYS A 85 6.93 7.04 13.26
C LYS A 85 6.13 7.93 12.33
N LEU A 86 6.59 9.16 12.09
CA LEU A 86 5.92 10.10 11.20
C LEU A 86 5.82 9.56 9.76
N TRP A 87 6.92 9.02 9.21
CA TRP A 87 6.92 8.49 7.85
C TRP A 87 6.08 7.24 7.69
N ILE A 88 6.06 6.36 8.69
CA ILE A 88 5.23 5.14 8.68
C ILE A 88 3.75 5.50 8.84
N GLN A 89 3.42 6.48 9.68
CA GLN A 89 2.05 7.00 9.77
C GLN A 89 1.60 7.57 8.41
N TYR A 90 2.43 8.42 7.78
CA TYR A 90 2.14 8.94 6.44
C TYR A 90 1.96 7.82 5.40
N PHE A 91 2.84 6.80 5.43
CA PHE A 91 2.75 5.64 4.56
C PHE A 91 1.40 4.92 4.70
N HIS A 92 0.94 4.72 5.94
CA HIS A 92 -0.35 4.11 6.23
C HIS A 92 -1.52 4.99 5.75
N MET A 93 -1.48 6.30 5.97
CA MET A 93 -2.51 7.23 5.50
C MET A 93 -2.70 7.15 3.98
N VAL A 94 -1.61 7.17 3.21
CA VAL A 94 -1.68 7.07 1.74
C VAL A 94 -2.11 5.67 1.30
N SER A 95 -1.75 4.62 2.04
CA SER A 95 -2.23 3.25 1.78
C SER A 95 -3.75 3.17 1.89
N ILE A 96 -4.35 3.70 2.96
CA ILE A 96 -5.82 3.74 3.14
C ILE A 96 -6.47 4.57 2.02
N ALA A 97 -5.87 5.70 1.62
CA ALA A 97 -6.42 6.52 0.53
C ALA A 97 -6.43 5.77 -0.82
N LYS A 98 -5.39 5.00 -1.13
CA LYS A 98 -5.35 4.14 -2.33
C LYS A 98 -6.39 3.03 -2.26
N GLU A 99 -6.54 2.41 -1.09
CA GLU A 99 -7.53 1.36 -0.82
C GLU A 99 -8.96 1.87 -1.03
N PHE A 100 -9.24 3.07 -0.51
CA PHE A 100 -10.51 3.75 -0.70
C PHE A 100 -10.81 3.99 -2.18
N ILE A 101 -9.85 4.54 -2.94
CA ILE A 101 -10.01 4.76 -4.40
C ILE A 101 -10.28 3.43 -5.11
N ARG A 102 -9.60 2.35 -4.72
CA ARG A 102 -9.84 1.03 -5.30
C ARG A 102 -11.25 0.53 -4.97
N ALA A 103 -11.66 0.61 -3.70
CA ALA A 103 -12.99 0.20 -3.26
C ALA A 103 -14.10 0.94 -4.02
N GLU A 104 -13.98 2.26 -4.16
CA GLU A 104 -14.89 3.10 -4.96
C GLU A 104 -14.97 2.63 -6.42
N ARG A 105 -13.81 2.38 -7.06
CA ARG A 105 -13.76 1.97 -8.47
C ARG A 105 -14.31 0.57 -8.72
N MET A 106 -14.26 -0.30 -7.71
CA MET A 106 -14.78 -1.67 -7.79
C MET A 106 -16.20 -1.82 -7.27
N GLY A 107 -16.79 -0.78 -6.67
CA GLY A 107 -18.08 -0.88 -5.99
C GLY A 107 -18.05 -1.77 -4.73
N ASP A 108 -16.88 -1.96 -4.12
CA ASP A 108 -16.72 -2.75 -2.89
C ASP A 108 -17.10 -1.91 -1.67
N TRP A 109 -18.39 -1.94 -1.32
CA TRP A 109 -18.94 -1.12 -0.24
C TRP A 109 -18.38 -1.47 1.14
N GLN A 110 -18.07 -2.74 1.38
CA GLN A 110 -17.50 -3.16 2.66
C GLN A 110 -16.08 -2.61 2.82
N ALA A 111 -15.25 -2.69 1.77
CA ALA A 111 -13.92 -2.10 1.79
C ALA A 111 -13.98 -0.57 1.91
N HIS A 112 -14.94 0.08 1.26
CA HIS A 112 -15.18 1.52 1.41
C HIS A 112 -15.41 1.91 2.88
N LEU A 113 -16.38 1.25 3.55
CA LEU A 113 -16.70 1.54 4.95
C LEU A 113 -15.52 1.28 5.89
N ASN A 114 -14.77 0.21 5.64
CA ASN A 114 -13.55 -0.09 6.39
C ASN A 114 -12.51 1.04 6.25
N CYS A 115 -12.29 1.53 5.03
CA CYS A 115 -11.40 2.67 4.79
C CYS A 115 -11.86 3.92 5.53
N VAL A 116 -13.15 4.27 5.47
CA VAL A 116 -13.68 5.44 6.21
C VAL A 116 -13.40 5.31 7.69
N LYS A 117 -13.66 4.14 8.29
CA LYS A 117 -13.35 3.85 9.69
C LYS A 117 -11.86 4.04 10.01
N GLU A 118 -10.97 3.55 9.16
CA GLU A 118 -9.52 3.66 9.33
C GLU A 118 -9.00 5.09 9.14
N MET A 119 -9.70 5.93 8.37
CA MET A 119 -9.32 7.34 8.21
C MET A 119 -9.68 8.21 9.43
N ILE A 120 -10.66 7.82 10.25
CA ILE A 120 -11.16 8.61 11.39
C ILE A 120 -10.03 9.12 12.31
N PRO A 121 -9.09 8.29 12.80
CA PRO A 121 -8.02 8.75 13.69
C PRO A 121 -7.14 9.84 13.07
N ASN A 122 -6.96 9.84 11.74
CA ASN A 122 -6.16 10.85 11.05
C ASN A 122 -6.84 12.22 11.02
N PHE A 123 -8.17 12.26 11.03
CA PHE A 123 -8.94 13.51 11.11
C PHE A 123 -8.97 14.10 12.52
N HIS A 124 -8.81 13.26 13.54
CA HIS A 124 -8.77 13.68 14.95
C HIS A 124 -7.36 14.03 15.46
N ALA A 125 -6.32 13.79 14.66
CA ALA A 125 -4.94 14.13 14.99
C ALA A 125 -4.59 15.63 14.82
N SER A 126 -5.61 16.50 14.72
CA SER A 126 -5.48 17.97 14.61
C SER A 126 -5.63 18.67 15.94
#